data_AF-A0A3B0YSP0-F1
#
_entry.id   AF-A0A3B0YSP0-F1
#
_cell.length_a   1.000
_cell.length_b   1.000
_cell.length_c   1.000
_cell.angle_alpha   90.00
_cell.angle_beta   90.00
_cell.angle_gamma   90.00
#
_symmetry.space_group_name_H-M   'P 1'
#
loop_
_entity.id
_entity.type
_entity.pdbx_description
1 polymer ?
#
loop_
_entity_poly.entity_id
_entity_poly.type
_entity_poly.pdbx_seq_one_letter_code
_entity_poly.pdbx_strand_id
1 'polypeptide(L)'
;MKTRIFVQSPILDDISVIQVDSDTSPESIHAACMELLPEQFRQDDFELFDEVDDDNEEPSDSTLSKNEKHFHLGRCHKVKVTVRYAGRTVEKNFTPVATIERIKYWAVKEIGISHDDANELVLQLAGSDDQPPRDRHVGCYVGESGCAVVFDLVRAYTVNGDVSYSPDEVALRQHVESGSFLSGDSSGRWSLRSVIWPHVIVDIVARNGDVYTLRLQCEGYPQQAPTGTFWNVGNNSQLEACRWPRGGQRVGKALRTDWQGGAALYIPCDRTSIAGHDQWNQLYPAWIWKSRLGLVQYINVVWELLNGDDYVSP
;
A
#
# COMPACT_ATOMS: atom_id res chain seq x y z
N MET A 1 14.97 2.02 41.80
CA MET A 1 14.11 1.08 41.04
C MET A 1 14.19 1.52 39.59
N LYS A 2 14.16 0.64 38.59
CA LYS A 2 14.25 1.10 37.18
C LYS A 2 12.87 1.42 36.62
N THR A 3 12.78 2.51 35.87
CA THR A 3 11.60 2.93 35.11
C THR A 3 11.90 2.79 33.62
N ARG A 4 10.97 2.21 32.87
CA ARG A 4 11.06 2.12 31.40
C ARG A 4 10.40 3.36 30.81
N ILE A 5 11.08 3.98 29.86
CA ILE A 5 10.59 5.17 29.17
C ILE A 5 10.48 4.85 27.69
N PHE A 6 9.29 5.08 27.13
CA PHE A 6 8.99 5.00 25.71
C PHE A 6 8.98 6.40 25.12
N VAL A 7 9.75 6.63 24.07
CA VAL A 7 9.92 7.94 23.44
C VAL A 7 9.53 7.86 21.98
N GLN A 8 8.63 8.74 21.56
CA GLN A 8 8.23 8.91 20.17
C GLN A 8 8.66 10.28 19.66
N SER A 9 9.03 10.39 18.38
CA SER A 9 9.42 11.66 17.75
C SER A 9 9.15 11.60 16.25
N PRO A 10 8.88 12.72 15.56
CA PRO A 10 8.85 12.76 14.09
C PRO A 10 10.20 12.42 13.44
N ILE A 11 11.30 12.43 14.20
CA ILE A 11 12.66 12.10 13.71
C ILE A 11 12.99 10.61 13.87
N LEU A 12 12.27 9.91 14.74
CA LEU A 12 12.54 8.50 15.03
C LEU A 12 11.61 7.61 14.18
N ASP A 13 12.21 6.61 13.52
CA ASP A 13 11.46 5.65 12.69
C ASP A 13 10.44 4.84 13.51
N ASP A 14 10.72 4.60 14.80
CA ASP A 14 9.87 3.81 15.70
C ASP A 14 9.97 4.32 17.15
N ILE A 15 9.16 3.75 18.05
CA ILE A 15 9.18 4.00 19.49
C ILE A 15 10.51 3.52 20.08
N SER A 16 11.26 4.45 20.67
CA SER A 16 12.52 4.14 21.34
C SER A 16 12.29 3.85 22.83
N VAL A 17 13.05 2.91 23.38
CA VAL A 17 12.94 2.52 24.80
C VAL A 17 14.25 2.75 25.53
N ILE A 18 14.19 3.52 26.62
CA ILE A 18 15.32 3.71 27.54
C ILE A 18 14.94 3.25 28.96
N GLN A 19 15.97 2.93 29.75
CA GLN A 19 15.81 2.63 31.18
C GLN A 19 16.54 3.68 31.99
N VAL A 20 15.84 4.28 32.95
CA VAL A 20 16.41 5.24 33.89
C VAL A 20 16.13 4.82 35.32
N ASP A 21 16.87 5.36 36.27
CA ASP A 21 16.56 5.18 37.68
C ASP A 21 15.29 5.97 38.04
N SER A 22 14.49 5.43 38.95
CA SER A 22 13.16 5.96 39.33
C SER A 22 13.18 7.39 39.86
N ASP A 23 14.33 7.82 40.38
CA ASP A 23 14.61 9.14 40.95
C ASP A 23 15.34 10.08 39.97
N THR A 24 15.50 9.68 38.71
CA THR A 24 16.09 10.53 37.65
C THR A 24 15.27 11.81 37.47
N SER A 25 15.95 12.95 37.44
CA SER A 25 15.28 14.26 37.32
C SER A 25 14.65 14.45 35.94
N PRO A 26 13.59 15.27 35.80
CA PRO A 26 12.98 15.58 34.50
C PRO A 26 13.98 16.10 33.45
N GLU A 27 14.94 16.93 33.86
CA GLU A 27 15.99 17.47 32.98
C GLU A 27 16.92 16.37 32.49
N SER A 28 17.24 15.40 33.36
CA SER A 28 18.09 14.27 33.00
C SER A 28 17.36 13.29 32.08
N ILE A 29 16.03 13.14 32.26
CA ILE A 29 15.19 12.37 31.35
C ILE A 29 15.14 13.05 29.97
N HIS A 30 14.91 14.36 29.93
CA HIS A 30 14.91 15.13 28.67
C HIS A 30 16.24 14.98 27.94
N ALA A 31 17.37 15.18 28.62
CA ALA A 31 18.70 14.99 28.05
C ALA A 31 18.90 13.55 27.50
N ALA A 32 18.47 12.53 28.24
CA ALA A 32 18.55 11.14 27.79
C ALA A 32 17.68 10.87 26.54
N CYS A 33 16.52 11.53 26.42
CA CYS A 33 15.68 11.44 25.23
C CYS A 33 16.30 12.18 24.03
N MET A 34 16.93 13.34 24.25
CA MET A 34 17.64 14.08 23.20
C MET A 34 18.78 13.27 22.58
N GLU A 35 19.48 12.44 23.37
CA GLU A 35 20.54 11.55 22.86
C GLU A 35 20.03 10.43 21.93
N LEU A 36 18.72 10.15 21.92
CA LEU A 36 18.11 9.22 20.96
C LEU A 36 18.07 9.79 19.54
N LEU A 37 18.10 11.11 19.39
CA LEU A 37 18.05 11.76 18.09
C LEU A 37 19.41 11.67 17.38
N PRO A 38 19.41 11.58 16.03
CA PRO A 38 20.63 11.74 15.25
C PRO A 38 21.32 13.09 15.57
N GLU A 39 22.65 13.12 15.58
CA GLU A 39 23.44 14.28 16.03
C GLU A 39 23.01 15.61 15.38
N GLN A 40 22.65 15.58 14.11
CA GLN A 40 22.20 16.74 13.34
C GLN A 40 20.91 17.39 13.88
N PHE A 41 20.07 16.65 14.61
CA PHE A 41 18.81 17.13 15.18
C PHE A 41 18.92 17.44 16.68
N ARG A 42 20.06 17.16 17.34
CA ARG A 42 20.24 17.41 18.78
C ARG A 42 20.35 18.90 19.15
N GLN A 43 20.56 19.77 18.16
CA GLN A 43 20.60 21.22 18.35
C GLN A 43 19.23 21.89 18.14
N ASP A 44 18.21 21.11 17.83
CA ASP A 44 16.86 21.63 17.62
C ASP A 44 16.14 21.87 18.95
N ASP A 45 15.22 22.84 18.96
CA ASP A 45 14.36 23.19 20.12
C ASP A 45 13.26 22.13 20.33
N PHE A 46 13.64 20.89 20.68
CA PHE A 46 12.71 19.81 21.00
C PHE A 46 12.35 19.83 22.48
N GLU A 47 11.06 19.74 22.75
CA GLU A 47 10.47 19.64 24.08
C GLU A 47 9.92 18.24 24.32
N LEU A 48 9.89 17.84 25.60
CA LEU A 48 9.38 16.54 26.04
C LEU A 48 7.96 16.73 26.59
N PHE A 49 7.01 15.99 26.05
CA PHE A 49 5.61 16.01 26.43
C PHE A 49 5.24 14.66 27.04
N ASP A 50 4.63 14.64 28.22
CA ASP A 50 4.17 13.42 28.90
C ASP A 50 2.76 13.06 28.42
N GLU A 51 2.52 11.79 28.11
CA GLU A 51 1.19 11.30 27.74
C GLU A 51 0.19 11.40 28.89
N VAL A 52 0.65 11.34 30.15
CA VAL A 52 -0.20 11.46 31.35
C VAL A 52 -0.76 12.87 31.53
N ASP A 53 -0.05 13.90 31.05
CA ASP A 53 -0.45 15.30 31.20
C ASP A 53 -1.52 15.72 30.17
N ASP A 54 -1.96 14.81 29.29
CA ASP A 54 -3.00 15.09 28.30
C ASP A 54 -4.43 14.92 28.87
N ASP A 55 -4.82 15.89 29.70
CA ASP A 55 -6.05 16.05 30.52
C ASP A 55 -7.44 15.93 29.81
N ASN A 56 -7.62 15.18 28.72
CA ASN A 56 -8.93 15.06 28.08
C ASN A 56 -9.68 13.78 28.50
N GLU A 57 -10.96 13.94 28.87
CA GLU A 57 -11.91 12.94 29.41
C GLU A 57 -12.28 11.75 28.47
N GLU A 58 -11.54 11.54 27.38
CA GLU A 58 -11.80 10.45 26.42
C GLU A 58 -10.92 9.23 26.74
N PRO A 59 -11.36 7.99 26.42
CA PRO A 59 -10.84 6.80 27.08
C PRO A 59 -9.33 6.66 26.83
N SER A 60 -8.55 6.83 27.89
CA SER A 60 -7.17 6.35 27.94
C SER A 60 -7.23 4.85 28.22
N ASP A 61 -6.53 4.05 27.43
CA ASP A 61 -6.30 2.65 27.77
C ASP A 61 -5.36 2.63 28.99
N SER A 62 -5.96 2.71 30.18
CA SER A 62 -5.26 2.89 31.45
C SER A 62 -4.61 1.59 31.94
N THR A 63 -4.02 0.82 31.03
CA THR A 63 -3.23 -0.38 31.32
C THR A 63 -1.74 -0.08 31.44
N LEU A 64 -1.32 1.19 31.39
CA LEU A 64 0.06 1.60 31.68
C LEU A 64 0.47 1.10 33.07
N SER A 65 1.47 0.22 33.09
CA SER A 65 2.03 -0.25 34.35
C SER A 65 2.67 0.93 35.08
N LYS A 66 2.61 0.95 36.43
CA LYS A 66 3.16 2.05 37.26
C LYS A 66 4.65 2.38 37.04
N ASN A 67 5.37 1.57 36.26
CA ASN A 67 6.81 1.69 36.00
C ASN A 67 7.14 2.03 34.55
N GLU A 68 6.15 2.39 33.74
CA GLU A 68 6.31 2.78 32.34
C GLU A 68 5.85 4.23 32.16
N LYS A 69 6.64 5.01 31.40
CA LYS A 69 6.29 6.38 31.02
C LYS A 69 6.39 6.52 29.51
N HIS A 70 5.45 7.26 28.92
CA HIS A 70 5.37 7.48 27.48
C HIS A 70 5.52 8.97 27.23
N PHE A 71 6.49 9.34 26.41
CA PHE A 71 6.75 10.72 26.04
C PHE A 71 6.77 10.92 24.53
N HIS A 72 6.38 12.12 24.13
CA HIS A 72 6.67 12.65 22.80
C HIS A 72 7.83 13.65 22.90
N LEU A 73 8.82 13.52 22.02
CA LEU A 73 9.91 14.48 21.86
C LEU A 73 9.71 15.21 20.52
N GLY A 74 9.33 16.49 20.57
CA GLY A 74 8.95 17.25 19.38
C GLY A 74 8.94 18.76 19.58
N ARG A 75 8.68 19.51 18.51
CA ARG A 75 8.58 20.99 18.54
C ARG A 75 7.14 21.49 18.71
N CYS A 76 6.17 20.70 18.29
CA CYS A 76 4.78 21.14 18.18
C CYS A 76 4.03 21.00 19.50
N HIS A 77 3.68 22.13 20.14
CA HIS A 77 2.83 22.14 21.34
C HIS A 77 1.37 21.79 21.04
N LYS A 78 0.90 22.13 19.84
CA LYS A 78 -0.45 21.80 19.36
C LYS A 78 -0.37 21.36 17.91
N VAL A 79 -1.04 20.26 17.61
CA VAL A 79 -1.18 19.70 16.26
C VAL A 79 -2.60 19.94 15.78
N LYS A 80 -2.75 20.70 14.70
CA LYS A 80 -4.03 20.84 14.00
C LYS A 80 -4.31 19.56 13.24
N VAL A 81 -5.29 18.79 13.72
CA VAL A 81 -5.71 17.55 13.08
C VAL A 81 -6.96 17.80 12.26
N THR A 82 -6.93 17.37 11.01
CA THR A 82 -8.08 17.37 10.10
C THR A 82 -8.41 15.93 9.74
N VAL A 83 -9.65 15.49 9.92
CA VAL A 83 -10.10 14.16 9.51
C VAL A 83 -11.21 14.28 8.47
N ARG A 84 -11.04 13.58 7.34
CA ARG A 84 -12.02 13.55 6.24
C ARG A 84 -12.67 12.18 6.15
N TYR A 85 -13.98 12.16 5.92
CA TYR A 85 -14.74 10.93 5.71
C TYR A 85 -16.01 11.20 4.92
N ALA A 86 -16.25 10.47 3.83
CA ALA A 86 -17.50 10.53 3.06
C ALA A 86 -17.98 11.98 2.74
N GLY A 87 -17.05 12.87 2.36
CA GLY A 87 -17.33 14.27 2.05
C GLY A 87 -17.52 15.19 3.25
N ARG A 88 -17.44 14.67 4.48
CA ARG A 88 -17.39 15.45 5.72
C ARG A 88 -15.95 15.71 6.14
N THR A 89 -15.74 16.80 6.87
CA THR A 89 -14.44 17.17 7.42
C THR A 89 -14.64 17.73 8.82
N VAL A 90 -13.86 17.21 9.77
CA VAL A 90 -13.82 17.67 11.16
C VAL A 90 -12.40 18.09 11.51
N GLU A 91 -12.26 19.13 12.31
CA GLU A 91 -10.96 19.70 12.68
C GLU A 91 -10.90 19.97 14.19
N LYS A 92 -9.78 19.61 14.83
CA LYS A 92 -9.50 19.92 16.23
C LYS A 92 -8.00 19.99 16.48
N ASN A 93 -7.59 20.81 17.44
CA ASN A 93 -6.21 20.84 17.92
C ASN A 93 -6.00 19.82 19.03
N PHE A 94 -4.91 19.06 18.95
CA PHE A 94 -4.47 18.09 19.96
C PHE A 94 -3.07 18.45 20.47
N THR A 95 -2.71 17.95 21.65
CA THR A 95 -1.31 17.87 22.07
C THR A 95 -0.55 16.91 21.13
N PRO A 96 0.78 16.99 21.03
CA PRO A 96 1.53 16.06 20.18
C PRO A 96 1.49 14.61 20.68
N VAL A 97 1.26 14.38 21.98
CA VAL A 97 1.16 13.05 22.62
C VAL A 97 -0.17 12.34 22.36
N ALA A 98 -1.19 13.04 21.84
CA ALA A 98 -2.46 12.41 21.55
C ALA A 98 -2.27 11.22 20.59
N THR A 99 -2.72 10.04 21.02
CA THR A 99 -2.56 8.81 20.25
C THR A 99 -3.47 8.79 19.01
N ILE A 100 -3.07 8.06 17.98
CA ILE A 100 -3.89 7.85 16.78
C ILE A 100 -5.26 7.24 17.13
N GLU A 101 -5.32 6.32 18.10
CA GLU A 101 -6.59 5.77 18.59
C GLU A 101 -7.51 6.85 19.15
N ARG A 102 -6.96 7.78 19.93
CA ARG A 102 -7.72 8.91 20.48
C ARG A 102 -8.18 9.86 19.39
N ILE A 103 -7.35 10.15 18.39
CA ILE A 103 -7.76 10.92 17.21
C ILE A 103 -8.94 10.23 16.49
N LYS A 104 -8.85 8.91 16.29
CA LYS A 104 -9.91 8.13 15.63
C LYS A 104 -11.20 8.19 16.43
N TYR A 105 -11.13 7.98 17.74
CA TYR A 105 -12.30 8.01 18.63
C TYR A 105 -13.02 9.36 18.55
N TRP A 106 -12.27 10.47 18.68
CA TRP A 106 -12.83 11.82 18.54
C TRP A 106 -13.50 12.01 17.18
N ALA A 107 -12.81 11.66 16.08
CA ALA A 107 -13.33 11.90 14.74
C ALA A 107 -14.61 11.11 14.45
N VAL A 108 -14.66 9.84 14.86
CA VAL A 108 -15.85 8.98 14.77
C VAL A 108 -17.04 9.62 15.47
N LYS A 109 -16.83 10.12 16.69
CA LYS A 109 -17.86 10.77 17.51
C LYS A 109 -18.35 12.07 16.88
N GLU A 110 -17.42 12.93 16.43
CA GLU A 110 -17.75 14.23 15.83
C GLU A 110 -18.49 14.09 14.48
N ILE A 111 -18.11 13.09 13.68
CA ILE A 111 -18.76 12.79 12.40
C ILE A 111 -20.13 12.10 12.61
N GLY A 112 -20.35 11.47 13.76
CA GLY A 112 -21.55 10.71 14.09
C GLY A 112 -21.58 9.32 13.44
N ILE A 113 -20.43 8.65 13.36
CA ILE A 113 -20.31 7.29 12.83
C ILE A 113 -20.77 6.29 13.92
N SER A 114 -21.52 5.25 13.52
CA SER A 114 -21.97 4.22 14.45
C SER A 114 -20.79 3.42 15.04
N HIS A 115 -20.97 2.81 16.20
CA HIS A 115 -19.90 2.00 16.81
C HIS A 115 -19.47 0.82 15.90
N ASP A 116 -20.44 0.17 15.26
CA ASP A 116 -20.19 -0.95 14.36
C ASP A 116 -19.37 -0.50 13.14
N ASP A 117 -19.78 0.58 12.48
CA ASP A 117 -19.04 1.14 11.34
C ASP A 117 -17.65 1.63 11.77
N ALA A 118 -17.52 2.23 12.97
CA ALA A 118 -16.26 2.74 13.47
C ALA A 118 -15.21 1.65 13.73
N ASN A 119 -15.65 0.43 14.04
CA ASN A 119 -14.74 -0.71 14.23
C ASN A 119 -14.08 -1.12 12.90
N GLU A 120 -14.74 -0.86 11.77
CA GLU A 120 -14.22 -1.13 10.44
C GLU A 120 -13.37 0.01 9.87
N LEU A 121 -13.20 1.14 10.57
CA LEU A 121 -12.43 2.27 10.07
C LEU A 121 -11.05 2.39 10.72
N VAL A 122 -10.06 2.90 10.00
CA VAL A 122 -8.74 3.31 10.49
C VAL A 122 -8.39 4.69 9.93
N LEU A 123 -7.46 5.37 10.58
CA LEU A 123 -6.90 6.61 10.06
C LEU A 123 -5.77 6.28 9.08
N GLN A 124 -5.78 6.93 7.93
CA GLN A 124 -4.74 6.89 6.92
C GLN A 124 -4.24 8.31 6.68
N LEU A 125 -2.94 8.51 6.52
CA LEU A 125 -2.40 9.82 6.15
C LEU A 125 -2.90 10.23 4.76
N ALA A 126 -3.35 11.48 4.65
CA ALA A 126 -3.94 11.99 3.43
C ALA A 126 -2.95 11.97 2.25
N GLY A 127 -3.34 11.32 1.16
CA GLY A 127 -2.51 11.22 -0.05
C GLY A 127 -1.42 10.14 -0.01
N SER A 128 -1.42 9.29 1.02
CA SER A 128 -0.55 8.10 1.12
C SER A 128 -1.36 6.85 1.46
N ASP A 129 -0.70 5.70 1.52
CA ASP A 129 -1.21 4.42 2.03
C ASP A 129 -0.76 4.10 3.47
N ASP A 130 -0.05 5.02 4.11
CA ASP A 130 0.38 4.89 5.50
C ASP A 130 -0.80 4.97 6.48
N GLN A 131 -0.98 3.90 7.25
CA GLN A 131 -1.97 3.74 8.30
C GLN A 131 -1.25 3.66 9.65
N PRO A 132 -1.14 4.78 10.38
CA PRO A 132 -0.46 4.85 11.66
C PRO A 132 -0.97 3.81 12.67
N PRO A 133 -0.06 3.13 13.39
CA PRO A 133 -0.42 2.33 14.57
C PRO A 133 -1.18 3.15 15.61
N ARG A 134 -2.08 2.47 16.34
CA ARG A 134 -3.03 3.08 17.29
C ARG A 134 -2.35 3.85 18.43
N ASP A 135 -1.20 3.36 18.86
CA ASP A 135 -0.39 3.87 19.98
C ASP A 135 0.63 4.93 19.55
N ARG A 136 0.75 5.22 18.25
CA ARG A 136 1.62 6.31 17.79
C ARG A 136 1.06 7.66 18.21
N HIS A 137 1.95 8.57 18.55
CA HIS A 137 1.64 9.95 18.89
C HIS A 137 1.41 10.78 17.61
N VAL A 138 0.37 11.62 17.58
CA VAL A 138 0.04 12.42 16.39
C VAL A 138 1.16 13.39 16.00
N GLY A 139 1.98 13.83 16.96
CA GLY A 139 3.16 14.65 16.73
C GLY A 139 4.23 13.99 15.84
N CYS A 140 4.19 12.68 15.65
CA CYS A 140 5.11 11.99 14.73
C CYS A 140 4.80 12.25 13.24
N TYR A 141 3.62 12.81 12.93
CA TYR A 141 3.11 12.95 11.56
C TYR A 141 3.00 14.41 11.10
N VAL A 142 3.66 15.34 11.80
CA VAL A 142 3.73 16.75 11.43
C VAL A 142 5.00 17.01 10.60
N GLY A 143 4.88 17.87 9.59
CA GLY A 143 6.02 18.24 8.75
C GLY A 143 6.96 19.23 9.44
N GLU A 144 8.19 19.35 8.94
CA GLU A 144 9.24 20.22 9.51
C GLU A 144 8.82 21.69 9.67
N SER A 145 7.92 22.18 8.82
CA SER A 145 7.50 23.59 8.76
C SER A 145 6.08 23.86 9.28
N GLY A 146 5.39 22.85 9.82
CA GLY A 146 4.01 23.06 10.26
C GLY A 146 3.47 21.99 11.22
N CYS A 147 2.72 22.43 12.22
CA CYS A 147 2.06 21.56 13.21
C CYS A 147 0.65 21.18 12.78
N ALA A 148 0.52 20.61 11.58
CA ALA A 148 -0.77 20.18 11.04
C ALA A 148 -0.63 18.84 10.32
N VAL A 149 -1.67 18.03 10.42
CA VAL A 149 -1.78 16.72 9.75
C VAL A 149 -3.21 16.51 9.28
N VAL A 150 -3.35 15.85 8.12
CA VAL A 150 -4.64 15.49 7.54
C VAL A 150 -4.72 13.98 7.45
N PHE A 151 -5.78 13.41 8.00
CA PHE A 151 -6.10 11.99 7.87
C PHE A 151 -7.39 11.79 7.07
N ASP A 152 -7.45 10.67 6.37
CA ASP A 152 -8.67 10.10 5.84
C ASP A 152 -9.10 8.94 6.74
N LEU A 153 -10.38 8.91 7.13
CA LEU A 153 -10.97 7.68 7.66
C LEU A 153 -11.24 6.75 6.48
N VAL A 154 -10.57 5.61 6.49
CA VAL A 154 -10.69 4.58 5.46
C VAL A 154 -11.05 3.25 6.13
N ARG A 155 -11.51 2.27 5.35
CA ARG A 155 -11.77 0.95 5.92
C ARG A 155 -10.45 0.26 6.31
N ALA A 156 -10.41 -0.27 7.52
CA ALA A 156 -9.36 -1.11 8.05
C ALA A 156 -9.26 -2.40 7.22
N TYR A 157 -8.04 -2.92 7.05
CA TYR A 157 -7.89 -4.29 6.56
C TYR A 157 -8.34 -5.27 7.65
N THR A 158 -9.60 -5.74 7.56
CA THR A 158 -10.09 -6.84 8.37
C THR A 158 -9.52 -8.15 7.82
N VAL A 159 -8.72 -8.85 8.63
CA VAL A 159 -8.46 -10.27 8.41
C VAL A 159 -9.81 -10.97 8.63
N ASN A 160 -10.51 -11.19 7.52
CA ASN A 160 -11.88 -11.72 7.37
C ASN A 160 -13.02 -10.69 7.50
N GLY A 161 -13.47 -10.16 6.35
CA GLY A 161 -14.83 -9.66 6.18
C GLY A 161 -14.95 -8.31 5.46
N ASP A 162 -15.17 -8.39 4.14
CA ASP A 162 -15.86 -7.40 3.29
C ASP A 162 -15.18 -6.05 2.97
N VAL A 163 -14.11 -6.12 2.17
CA VAL A 163 -13.69 -4.99 1.34
C VAL A 163 -14.77 -4.80 0.26
N SER A 164 -15.44 -3.64 0.21
CA SER A 164 -16.27 -3.29 -0.95
C SER A 164 -15.37 -2.90 -2.13
N TYR A 165 -14.58 -3.85 -2.60
CA TYR A 165 -13.99 -3.81 -3.93
C TYR A 165 -15.12 -3.59 -4.93
N SER A 166 -14.86 -2.83 -5.99
CA SER A 166 -15.79 -2.82 -7.12
C SER A 166 -16.07 -4.27 -7.56
N PRO A 167 -17.26 -4.61 -8.08
CA PRO A 167 -17.53 -5.97 -8.58
C PRO A 167 -16.45 -6.48 -9.53
N ASP A 168 -15.86 -5.57 -10.31
CA ASP A 168 -14.77 -5.84 -11.23
C ASP A 168 -13.48 -6.26 -10.50
N GLU A 169 -13.13 -5.54 -9.44
CA GLU A 169 -11.97 -5.86 -8.59
C GLU A 169 -12.21 -7.15 -7.77
N VAL A 170 -13.43 -7.39 -7.27
CA VAL A 170 -13.80 -8.66 -6.62
C VAL A 170 -13.57 -9.82 -7.59
N ALA A 171 -14.08 -9.72 -8.82
CA ALA A 171 -13.92 -10.76 -9.82
C ALA A 171 -12.44 -10.99 -10.17
N LEU A 172 -11.63 -9.94 -10.22
CA LEU A 172 -10.19 -10.07 -10.43
C LEU A 172 -9.52 -10.83 -9.29
N ARG A 173 -9.83 -10.46 -8.04
CA ARG A 173 -9.29 -11.09 -6.84
C ARG A 173 -9.67 -12.57 -6.76
N GLN A 174 -10.93 -12.90 -7.04
CA GLN A 174 -11.39 -14.28 -7.17
C GLN A 174 -10.62 -15.06 -8.25
N HIS A 175 -10.28 -14.42 -9.37
CA HIS A 175 -9.53 -15.07 -10.44
C HIS A 175 -8.04 -15.29 -10.09
N VAL A 176 -7.39 -14.39 -9.35
CA VAL A 176 -6.00 -14.63 -8.87
C VAL A 176 -5.94 -15.63 -7.72
N GLU A 177 -7.02 -15.80 -6.97
CA GLU A 177 -7.17 -16.84 -5.95
C GLU A 177 -7.70 -18.17 -6.52
N SER A 178 -8.05 -18.22 -7.81
CA SER A 178 -8.59 -19.42 -8.44
C SER A 178 -7.55 -20.54 -8.50
N GLY A 179 -8.02 -21.79 -8.40
CA GLY A 179 -7.14 -22.96 -8.49
C GLY A 179 -6.29 -23.02 -9.77
N SER A 180 -6.79 -22.49 -10.89
CA SER A 180 -6.01 -22.41 -12.14
C SER A 180 -4.86 -21.42 -12.06
N PHE A 181 -5.05 -20.28 -11.38
CA PHE A 181 -3.97 -19.32 -11.16
C PHE A 181 -2.93 -19.90 -10.20
N LEU A 182 -3.38 -20.40 -9.04
CA LEU A 182 -2.52 -20.99 -8.01
C LEU A 182 -1.75 -22.22 -8.51
N SER A 183 -2.34 -23.02 -9.40
CA SER A 183 -1.66 -24.16 -10.04
C SER A 183 -0.50 -23.72 -10.93
N GLY A 184 -0.64 -22.62 -11.67
CA GLY A 184 0.46 -22.08 -12.47
C GLY A 184 1.56 -21.44 -11.62
N ASP A 185 1.17 -20.78 -10.53
CA ASP A 185 2.09 -20.19 -9.55
C ASP A 185 2.96 -21.26 -8.87
N SER A 186 2.31 -22.27 -8.28
CA SER A 186 2.99 -23.44 -7.70
C SER A 186 3.83 -24.25 -8.68
N SER A 187 3.53 -24.19 -9.98
CA SER A 187 4.31 -24.83 -11.04
C SER A 187 5.46 -23.95 -11.56
N GLY A 188 5.67 -22.77 -10.99
CA GLY A 188 6.72 -21.83 -11.38
C GLY A 188 6.52 -21.20 -12.77
N ARG A 189 5.27 -21.10 -13.25
CA ARG A 189 4.97 -20.47 -14.55
C ARG A 189 4.87 -18.95 -14.46
N TRP A 190 4.31 -18.48 -13.36
CA TRP A 190 4.07 -17.07 -13.08
C TRP A 190 3.97 -16.85 -11.57
N SER A 191 3.94 -15.61 -11.10
CA SER A 191 3.60 -15.27 -9.71
C SER A 191 2.93 -13.90 -9.63
N LEU A 192 1.98 -13.74 -8.70
CA LEU A 192 1.35 -12.44 -8.44
C LEU A 192 2.34 -11.56 -7.65
N ARG A 193 2.67 -10.37 -8.17
CA ARG A 193 3.42 -9.38 -7.38
C ARG A 193 2.49 -8.49 -6.56
N SER A 194 1.49 -7.91 -7.19
CA SER A 194 0.56 -7.00 -6.52
C SER A 194 -0.69 -6.74 -7.36
N VAL A 195 -1.75 -6.30 -6.67
CA VAL A 195 -2.95 -5.72 -7.27
C VAL A 195 -3.07 -4.29 -6.76
N ILE A 196 -2.81 -3.32 -7.64
CA ILE A 196 -2.96 -1.89 -7.40
C ILE A 196 -4.07 -1.43 -8.35
N TRP A 197 -5.33 -1.71 -7.99
CA TRP A 197 -6.48 -1.54 -8.87
C TRP A 197 -6.51 -0.15 -9.53
N PRO A 198 -6.76 -0.04 -10.86
CA PRO A 198 -7.14 -1.10 -11.81
C PRO A 198 -5.96 -1.84 -12.46
N HIS A 199 -4.79 -1.88 -11.83
CA HIS A 199 -3.60 -2.54 -12.37
C HIS A 199 -3.24 -3.81 -11.61
N VAL A 200 -2.81 -4.81 -12.36
CA VAL A 200 -2.31 -6.08 -11.83
C VAL A 200 -0.89 -6.29 -12.32
N ILE A 201 0.01 -6.61 -11.40
CA ILE A 201 1.41 -6.86 -11.67
C ILE A 201 1.70 -8.34 -11.45
N VAL A 202 2.13 -9.03 -12.51
CA VAL A 202 2.40 -10.48 -12.51
C VAL A 202 3.74 -10.73 -13.16
N ASP A 203 4.56 -11.58 -12.53
CA ASP A 203 5.76 -12.12 -13.15
C ASP A 203 5.43 -13.35 -13.97
N ILE A 204 6.08 -13.49 -15.13
CA ILE A 204 6.02 -14.66 -15.99
C ILE A 204 7.43 -15.21 -16.15
N VAL A 205 7.58 -16.53 -15.96
CA VAL A 205 8.87 -17.23 -16.10
C VAL A 205 8.99 -17.75 -17.53
N ALA A 206 10.04 -17.35 -18.23
CA ALA A 206 10.39 -17.84 -19.56
C ALA A 206 11.14 -19.17 -19.51
N ARG A 207 11.25 -19.87 -20.65
CA ARG A 207 11.85 -21.21 -20.74
C ARG A 207 13.27 -21.30 -20.17
N ASN A 208 14.06 -20.23 -20.28
CA ASN A 208 15.44 -20.18 -19.81
C ASN A 208 15.57 -19.73 -18.34
N GLY A 209 14.46 -19.50 -17.65
CA GLY A 209 14.42 -19.03 -16.27
C GLY A 209 14.38 -17.51 -16.11
N ASP A 210 14.44 -16.73 -17.19
CA ASP A 210 14.28 -15.28 -17.12
C ASP A 210 12.87 -14.93 -16.63
N VAL A 211 12.77 -13.90 -15.79
CA VAL A 211 11.51 -13.41 -15.23
C VAL A 211 11.16 -12.08 -15.88
N TYR A 212 9.98 -12.00 -16.48
CA TYR A 212 9.43 -10.78 -17.04
C TYR A 212 8.19 -10.35 -16.28
N THR A 213 8.14 -9.08 -15.88
CA THR A 213 6.97 -8.52 -15.22
C THR A 213 6.00 -7.94 -16.26
N LEU A 214 4.73 -8.35 -16.18
CA LEU A 214 3.61 -7.74 -16.88
C LEU A 214 2.87 -6.79 -15.96
N ARG A 215 2.50 -5.62 -16.50
CA ARG A 215 1.47 -4.74 -15.93
C ARG A 215 0.23 -4.84 -16.80
N LEU A 216 -0.88 -5.26 -16.21
CA LEU A 216 -2.17 -5.41 -16.87
C LEU A 216 -3.11 -4.33 -16.33
N GLN A 217 -3.76 -3.56 -17.21
CA GLN A 217 -4.84 -2.64 -16.85
C GLN A 217 -6.18 -3.37 -17.02
N CYS A 218 -6.95 -3.43 -15.94
CA CYS A 218 -8.10 -4.31 -15.76
C CYS A 218 -9.42 -3.56 -15.53
N GLU A 219 -9.54 -2.30 -15.97
CA GLU A 219 -10.82 -1.59 -15.86
C GLU A 219 -11.90 -2.26 -16.72
N GLY A 220 -13.11 -2.44 -16.16
CA GLY A 220 -14.21 -3.17 -16.81
C GLY A 220 -14.09 -4.70 -16.71
N TYR A 221 -13.15 -5.21 -15.94
CA TYR A 221 -12.96 -6.65 -15.73
C TYR A 221 -14.17 -7.29 -15.02
N PRO A 222 -14.53 -8.55 -15.26
CA PRO A 222 -13.99 -9.46 -16.27
C PRO A 222 -14.70 -9.31 -17.63
N GLN A 223 -15.70 -8.43 -17.74
CA GLN A 223 -16.49 -8.29 -18.97
C GLN A 223 -15.64 -7.75 -20.12
N GLN A 224 -14.71 -6.86 -19.81
CA GLN A 224 -13.69 -6.39 -20.72
C GLN A 224 -12.37 -7.10 -20.47
N ALA A 225 -11.65 -7.40 -21.55
CA ALA A 225 -10.32 -7.93 -21.47
C ALA A 225 -9.34 -6.89 -20.88
N PRO A 226 -8.29 -7.33 -20.18
CA PRO A 226 -7.19 -6.43 -19.85
C PRO A 226 -6.45 -5.92 -21.09
N THR A 227 -5.65 -4.87 -20.92
CA THR A 227 -4.55 -4.55 -21.84
C THR A 227 -3.23 -4.57 -21.09
N GLY A 228 -2.18 -5.11 -21.70
CA GLY A 228 -0.95 -5.44 -21.00
C GLY A 228 0.32 -4.97 -21.68
N THR A 229 1.32 -4.64 -20.88
CA THR A 229 2.69 -4.35 -21.34
C THR A 229 3.71 -4.97 -20.39
N PHE A 230 4.92 -5.22 -20.89
CA PHE A 230 6.05 -5.49 -20.01
C PHE A 230 6.43 -4.24 -19.21
N TRP A 231 6.78 -4.45 -17.95
CA TRP A 231 6.96 -3.39 -16.96
C TRP A 231 8.32 -3.51 -16.27
N ASN A 232 8.95 -2.36 -16.03
CA ASN A 232 10.09 -2.24 -15.14
C ASN A 232 9.59 -1.74 -13.77
N VAL A 233 9.58 -2.65 -12.80
CA VAL A 233 9.13 -2.34 -11.43
C VAL A 233 10.07 -1.35 -10.73
N GLY A 234 11.38 -1.42 -11.01
CA GLY A 234 12.39 -0.63 -10.30
C GLY A 234 12.30 0.88 -10.54
N ASN A 235 11.78 1.30 -11.69
CA ASN A 235 11.54 2.71 -12.01
C ASN A 235 10.06 3.01 -12.32
N ASN A 236 9.18 2.06 -12.04
CA ASN A 236 7.74 2.12 -12.32
C ASN A 236 7.41 2.67 -13.73
N SER A 237 8.03 2.08 -14.75
CA SER A 237 7.82 2.50 -16.14
C SER A 237 7.67 1.30 -17.07
N GLN A 238 7.24 1.56 -18.29
CA GLN A 238 7.21 0.53 -19.33
C GLN A 238 8.62 -0.02 -19.56
N LEU A 239 8.73 -1.33 -19.73
CA LEU A 239 10.02 -1.95 -20.01
C LEU A 239 10.58 -1.42 -21.35
N GLU A 240 11.85 -1.02 -21.35
CA GLU A 240 12.52 -0.54 -22.56
C GLU A 240 12.47 -1.57 -23.68
N ALA A 241 12.18 -1.15 -24.91
CA ALA A 241 11.98 -2.04 -26.06
C ALA A 241 13.17 -3.00 -26.30
N CYS A 242 14.40 -2.57 -26.02
CA CYS A 242 15.58 -3.42 -26.17
C CYS A 242 15.63 -4.56 -25.15
N ARG A 243 14.87 -4.49 -24.05
CA ARG A 243 14.76 -5.48 -22.97
C ARG A 243 13.51 -6.33 -23.07
N TRP A 244 12.67 -6.13 -24.09
CA TRP A 244 11.51 -7.01 -24.32
C TRP A 244 11.96 -8.39 -24.78
N PRO A 245 11.25 -9.45 -24.37
CA PRO A 245 11.47 -10.79 -24.90
C PRO A 245 11.26 -10.80 -26.41
N ARG A 246 12.12 -11.53 -27.12
CA ARG A 246 12.14 -11.61 -28.59
C ARG A 246 11.91 -13.04 -29.04
N GLY A 247 11.81 -13.24 -30.35
CA GLY A 247 11.73 -14.57 -30.91
C GLY A 247 11.44 -14.59 -32.40
N GLY A 248 11.08 -15.77 -32.88
CA GLY A 248 10.69 -16.01 -34.27
C GLY A 248 9.41 -15.30 -34.69
N GLN A 249 8.87 -15.68 -35.85
CA GLN A 249 7.72 -15.02 -36.46
C GLN A 249 6.49 -14.95 -35.54
N ARG A 250 6.29 -15.93 -34.65
CA ARG A 250 5.14 -15.95 -33.74
C ARG A 250 5.34 -14.94 -32.60
N VAL A 251 6.45 -15.04 -31.87
CA VAL A 251 6.77 -14.14 -30.75
C VAL A 251 6.92 -12.70 -31.24
N GLY A 252 7.63 -12.47 -32.33
CA GLY A 252 7.84 -11.13 -32.89
C GLY A 252 6.56 -10.44 -33.38
N LYS A 253 5.56 -11.20 -33.84
CA LYS A 253 4.25 -10.64 -34.20
C LYS A 253 3.37 -10.33 -32.99
N ALA A 254 3.55 -11.05 -31.89
CA ALA A 254 2.78 -10.87 -30.67
C ALA A 254 3.35 -9.77 -29.75
N LEU A 255 4.67 -9.71 -29.62
CA LEU A 255 5.37 -8.83 -28.67
C LEU A 255 6.00 -7.65 -29.39
N ARG A 256 5.15 -6.87 -30.06
CA ARG A 256 5.53 -5.74 -30.91
C ARG A 256 5.77 -4.47 -30.09
N THR A 257 7.02 -4.03 -30.05
CA THR A 257 7.40 -2.75 -29.42
C THR A 257 7.13 -1.54 -30.31
N ASP A 258 6.98 -1.74 -31.62
CA ASP A 258 6.71 -0.70 -32.61
C ASP A 258 5.22 -0.34 -32.75
N TRP A 259 4.33 -1.17 -32.22
CA TRP A 259 2.88 -1.01 -32.31
C TRP A 259 2.31 -0.50 -30.98
N GLN A 260 1.48 0.55 -31.04
CA GLN A 260 0.97 1.27 -29.85
C GLN A 260 2.09 1.70 -28.86
N GLY A 261 3.32 1.88 -29.35
CA GLY A 261 4.48 2.13 -28.49
C GLY A 261 4.76 1.01 -27.47
N GLY A 262 4.31 -0.21 -27.73
CA GLY A 262 4.38 -1.35 -26.82
C GLY A 262 3.40 -1.27 -25.64
N ALA A 263 2.49 -0.30 -25.58
CA ALA A 263 1.57 -0.14 -24.45
C ALA A 263 0.53 -1.28 -24.32
N ALA A 264 0.43 -2.13 -25.36
CA ALA A 264 -0.43 -3.30 -25.44
C ALA A 264 0.30 -4.45 -26.13
N LEU A 265 -0.01 -5.69 -25.77
CA LEU A 265 0.50 -6.87 -26.47
C LEU A 265 -0.39 -7.19 -27.66
N TYR A 266 0.19 -7.49 -28.82
CA TYR A 266 -0.53 -7.82 -30.05
C TYR A 266 -1.05 -9.27 -30.04
N ILE A 267 -1.89 -9.59 -29.06
CA ILE A 267 -2.46 -10.93 -28.82
C ILE A 267 -4.00 -10.89 -28.76
N PRO A 268 -4.71 -12.01 -29.07
CA PRO A 268 -6.17 -11.97 -29.19
C PRO A 268 -6.95 -11.70 -27.89
N CYS A 269 -6.34 -11.93 -26.72
CA CYS A 269 -6.95 -11.64 -25.42
C CYS A 269 -6.62 -10.24 -24.88
N ASP A 270 -5.95 -9.37 -25.64
CA ASP A 270 -5.73 -7.96 -25.26
C ASP A 270 -6.83 -7.07 -25.85
N ARG A 271 -7.46 -6.24 -25.00
CA ARG A 271 -8.57 -5.36 -25.41
C ARG A 271 -8.18 -4.36 -26.50
N THR A 272 -6.96 -3.82 -26.44
CA THR A 272 -6.47 -2.87 -27.43
C THR A 272 -6.22 -3.56 -28.77
N SER A 273 -5.71 -4.80 -28.72
CA SER A 273 -5.35 -5.57 -29.91
C SER A 273 -6.54 -6.15 -30.64
N ILE A 274 -7.55 -6.64 -29.91
CA ILE A 274 -8.73 -7.25 -30.54
C ILE A 274 -9.58 -6.21 -31.28
N ALA A 275 -9.50 -4.93 -30.90
CA ALA A 275 -10.19 -3.84 -31.58
C ALA A 275 -9.75 -3.77 -33.06
N GLY A 276 -10.71 -3.89 -33.98
CA GLY A 276 -10.44 -3.91 -35.42
C GLY A 276 -9.96 -5.27 -35.98
N HIS A 277 -9.93 -6.32 -35.15
CA HIS A 277 -9.52 -7.68 -35.54
C HIS A 277 -10.63 -8.71 -35.33
N ASP A 278 -11.87 -8.40 -35.70
CA ASP A 278 -13.03 -9.27 -35.46
C ASP A 278 -12.86 -10.71 -35.99
N GLN A 279 -12.13 -10.88 -37.10
CA GLN A 279 -11.80 -12.19 -37.68
C GLN A 279 -11.00 -13.11 -36.73
N TRP A 280 -10.28 -12.56 -35.75
CA TRP A 280 -9.54 -13.36 -34.75
C TRP A 280 -10.45 -14.21 -33.88
N ASN A 281 -11.73 -13.82 -33.73
CA ASN A 281 -12.71 -14.65 -33.03
C ASN A 281 -12.88 -16.03 -33.68
N GLN A 282 -12.75 -16.10 -35.01
CA GLN A 282 -12.86 -17.34 -35.77
C GLN A 282 -11.51 -18.04 -35.93
N LEU A 283 -10.43 -17.28 -36.13
CA LEU A 283 -9.10 -17.83 -36.38
C LEU A 283 -8.41 -18.35 -35.11
N TYR A 284 -8.61 -17.67 -33.97
CA TYR A 284 -7.90 -17.94 -32.72
C TYR A 284 -8.85 -18.10 -31.52
N PRO A 285 -9.93 -18.89 -31.60
CA PRO A 285 -10.96 -18.98 -30.55
C PRO A 285 -10.42 -19.49 -29.21
N ALA A 286 -9.28 -20.19 -29.21
CA ALA A 286 -8.60 -20.63 -27.99
C ALA A 286 -7.97 -19.46 -27.21
N TRP A 287 -7.56 -18.39 -27.90
CA TRP A 287 -6.74 -17.31 -27.36
C TRP A 287 -7.50 -16.00 -27.14
N ILE A 288 -8.77 -15.93 -27.56
CA ILE A 288 -9.67 -14.81 -27.28
C ILE A 288 -9.97 -14.74 -25.78
N TRP A 289 -10.15 -13.51 -25.28
CA TRP A 289 -10.55 -13.26 -23.89
C TRP A 289 -11.83 -14.02 -23.54
N LYS A 290 -11.80 -14.73 -22.41
CA LYS A 290 -12.95 -15.43 -21.85
C LYS A 290 -13.09 -15.00 -20.41
N SER A 291 -14.09 -14.15 -20.13
CA SER A 291 -14.34 -13.60 -18.80
C SER A 291 -14.35 -14.66 -17.70
N ARG A 292 -14.91 -15.85 -17.98
CA ARG A 292 -14.95 -17.00 -17.06
C ARG A 292 -13.59 -17.58 -16.67
N LEU A 293 -12.57 -17.44 -17.52
CA LEU A 293 -11.22 -17.93 -17.25
C LEU A 293 -10.38 -16.85 -16.56
N GLY A 294 -10.79 -15.60 -16.68
CA GLY A 294 -10.15 -14.47 -16.04
C GLY A 294 -8.69 -14.29 -16.47
N LEU A 295 -7.92 -13.73 -15.55
CA LEU A 295 -6.52 -13.34 -15.75
C LEU A 295 -5.65 -14.46 -16.32
N VAL A 296 -5.94 -15.72 -15.95
CA VAL A 296 -5.23 -16.91 -16.41
C VAL A 296 -5.23 -17.02 -17.93
N GLN A 297 -6.32 -16.64 -18.63
CA GLN A 297 -6.37 -16.63 -20.08
C GLN A 297 -5.30 -15.73 -20.70
N TYR A 298 -5.07 -14.55 -20.09
CA TYR A 298 -4.10 -13.59 -20.60
C TYR A 298 -2.67 -14.05 -20.32
N ILE A 299 -2.37 -14.36 -19.06
CA ILE A 299 -1.00 -14.71 -18.64
C ILE A 299 -0.55 -16.05 -19.21
N ASN A 300 -1.45 -17.00 -19.45
CA ASN A 300 -1.10 -18.27 -20.08
C ASN A 300 -0.72 -18.09 -21.56
N VAL A 301 -1.39 -17.19 -22.29
CA VAL A 301 -0.99 -16.87 -23.68
C VAL A 301 0.42 -16.26 -23.71
N VAL A 302 0.73 -15.36 -22.78
CA VAL A 302 2.10 -14.80 -22.68
C VAL A 302 3.11 -15.87 -22.28
N TRP A 303 2.79 -16.69 -21.27
CA TRP A 303 3.65 -17.78 -20.85
C TRP A 303 3.94 -18.78 -21.99
N GLU A 304 2.94 -19.15 -22.80
CA GLU A 304 3.12 -20.01 -23.98
C GLU A 304 4.03 -19.38 -25.04
N LEU A 305 4.01 -18.04 -25.20
CA LEU A 305 4.94 -17.34 -26.09
C LEU A 305 6.36 -17.40 -25.55
N LEU A 306 6.56 -17.14 -24.25
CA LEU A 306 7.87 -17.15 -23.59
C LEU A 306 8.44 -18.57 -23.37
N ASN A 307 7.61 -19.58 -23.53
CA ASN A 307 7.99 -20.99 -23.44
C ASN A 307 7.89 -21.73 -24.77
N GLY A 308 7.68 -21.01 -25.88
CA GLY A 308 7.74 -21.53 -27.24
C GLY A 308 9.17 -21.84 -27.68
N ASP A 309 9.32 -22.70 -28.69
CA ASP A 309 10.63 -23.07 -29.24
C ASP A 309 11.33 -21.90 -29.94
N ASP A 310 10.58 -20.89 -30.35
CA ASP A 310 11.09 -19.71 -31.05
C ASP A 310 11.34 -18.51 -30.12
N TYR A 311 11.22 -18.65 -28.79
CA TYR A 311 11.58 -17.62 -27.82
C TYR A 311 13.10 -17.39 -27.75
N VAL A 312 13.50 -16.12 -27.63
CA VAL A 312 14.89 -15.68 -27.46
C VAL A 312 14.92 -14.52 -26.45
N SER A 313 15.82 -14.58 -25.47
CA SER A 313 16.07 -13.45 -24.56
C SER A 313 16.57 -12.21 -25.32
N PRO A 314 16.30 -10.99 -24.81
CA PRO A 314 16.67 -9.74 -25.47
C PRO A 314 18.16 -9.60 -25.81
#